data_AF-A0A8A2U8Y3-F1
#
_entry.id   AF-A0A8A2U8Y3-F1
#
_cell.length_a   1.000
_cell.length_b   1.000
_cell.length_c   1.000
_cell.angle_alpha   90.00
_cell.angle_beta   90.00
_cell.angle_gamma   90.00
#
_symmetry.space_group_name_H-M   'P 1'
#
loop_
_entity.id
_entity.type
_entity.pdbx_description
1 polymer ?
#
loop_
_entity_poly.entity_id
_entity_poly.type
_entity_poly.pdbx_seq_one_letter_code
_entity_poly.pdbx_strand_id
1 'polypeptide(L)'
;MDFEAPVDGWYVHVAMVIASITFAGIALGIPSMPPPDAQRGANTIEGVTGSEYAASASYEHDAAVVTIDHETITMENEYGSSHARFAYGTVVPVNGYDRLENVTHGRSFEDEFGAELEDPHTDATGEFFALVEAADVENTGTELAANGEIVTRRVAVEEDSTVGIEAKATNNDALAQDLADEDDDLDEEDIEIPGTVRVRVDGTADSDTNVQVDGTELTETIDVDDSEGWFKATVTGFTCNRGGFWCDDTPDIDAIDYDFAPFPGLEEGDTETVTLVDGDLDAVTDSDEDEVTIWTGTYDLEITVVGADFEDCHGTIDEAGEWTEICGPSLTSEEFDDPHWHENRGGVRYVTLVTV
;
A
#
# COMPACT_ATOMS: atom_id res chain seq x y z
N MET A 1 23.77 89.40 31.08
CA MET A 1 23.94 88.30 30.10
C MET A 1 24.24 87.10 30.95
N ASP A 2 23.19 86.59 31.56
CA ASP A 2 23.23 85.54 32.55
C ASP A 2 22.96 84.24 31.80
N PHE A 3 24.01 83.44 31.61
CA PHE A 3 23.85 82.03 31.30
C PHE A 3 23.81 81.29 32.64
N GLU A 4 22.71 81.46 33.37
CA GLU A 4 22.15 80.43 34.25
C GLU A 4 21.76 79.24 33.35
N ALA A 5 22.07 77.98 33.65
CA ALA A 5 22.23 77.36 34.95
C ALA A 5 23.51 76.48 35.01
N PRO A 6 24.15 76.35 36.20
CA PRO A 6 24.95 75.18 36.47
C PRO A 6 23.98 74.01 36.51
N VAL A 7 23.87 73.27 35.41
CA VAL A 7 23.19 71.97 35.43
C VAL A 7 23.92 71.17 36.50
N ASP A 8 23.25 71.01 37.63
CA ASP A 8 23.80 70.44 38.86
C ASP A 8 24.48 69.12 38.48
N GLY A 9 25.78 68.98 38.76
CA GLY A 9 26.64 67.95 38.14
C GLY A 9 26.11 66.52 38.31
N TRP A 10 25.23 66.30 39.28
CA TRP A 10 24.53 65.03 39.48
C TRP A 10 23.62 64.63 38.31
N TYR A 11 22.95 65.57 37.63
CA TYR A 11 22.10 65.24 36.46
C TYR A 11 22.93 64.71 35.29
N VAL A 12 24.15 65.23 35.12
CA VAL A 12 25.10 64.74 34.10
C VAL A 12 25.56 63.32 34.42
N HIS A 13 25.84 63.04 35.70
CA HIS A 13 26.20 61.69 36.13
C HIS A 13 25.06 60.69 35.94
N VAL A 14 23.82 61.07 36.27
CA VAL A 14 22.64 60.22 36.04
C VAL A 14 22.42 59.97 34.54
N ALA A 15 22.50 61.01 33.70
CA ALA A 15 22.38 60.86 32.25
C ALA A 15 23.47 59.93 31.67
N MET A 16 24.71 60.01 32.17
CA MET A 16 25.80 59.15 31.73
C MET A 16 25.63 57.69 32.16
N VAL A 17 25.12 57.44 33.38
CA VAL A 17 24.80 56.07 33.83
C VAL A 17 23.68 55.48 32.99
N ILE A 18 22.60 56.24 32.74
CA ILE A 18 21.50 55.79 31.88
C ILE A 18 22.03 55.47 30.48
N ALA A 19 22.79 56.40 29.86
CA ALA A 19 23.37 56.16 28.53
C ALA A 19 24.28 54.91 28.52
N SER A 20 25.10 54.71 29.54
CA SER A 20 25.99 53.54 29.63
C SER A 20 25.21 52.22 29.76
N ILE A 21 24.15 52.20 30.57
CA ILE A 21 23.26 51.04 30.71
C ILE A 21 22.53 50.79 29.38
N THR A 22 22.07 51.84 28.70
CA THR A 22 21.43 51.72 27.38
C THR A 22 22.41 51.14 26.34
N PHE A 23 23.64 51.64 26.25
CA PHE A 23 24.64 51.09 25.33
C PHE A 23 25.06 49.66 25.69
N ALA A 24 25.19 49.34 26.98
CA ALA A 24 25.46 47.97 27.42
C ALA A 24 24.30 47.02 27.07
N GLY A 25 23.05 47.45 27.25
CA GLY A 25 21.87 46.69 26.83
C GLY A 25 21.83 46.45 25.33
N ILE A 26 22.18 47.45 24.52
CA ILE A 26 22.28 47.30 23.06
C ILE A 26 23.41 46.33 22.70
N ALA A 27 24.58 46.46 23.31
CA ALA A 27 25.72 45.59 23.03
C ALA A 27 25.47 44.12 23.39
N LEU A 28 24.71 43.87 24.47
CA LEU A 28 24.31 42.52 24.89
C LEU A 28 23.14 41.95 24.07
N GLY A 29 22.41 42.80 23.34
CA GLY A 29 21.28 42.38 22.50
C GLY A 29 21.66 42.09 21.04
N ILE A 30 22.93 42.27 20.65
CA ILE A 30 23.38 41.91 19.30
C ILE A 30 23.63 40.38 19.28
N PRO A 31 23.01 39.64 18.34
CA PRO A 31 23.25 38.20 18.20
C PRO A 31 24.74 37.91 18.08
N SER A 32 25.27 37.00 18.90
CA SER A 32 26.69 36.62 18.85
C SER A 32 27.03 35.75 17.65
N MET A 33 26.03 35.16 16.99
CA MET A 33 26.17 34.38 15.76
C MET A 33 25.05 34.75 14.76
N PRO A 34 25.27 34.55 13.45
CA PRO A 34 24.23 34.71 12.46
C PRO A 34 23.14 33.63 12.59
N PRO A 35 21.95 33.82 11.98
CA PRO A 35 21.01 32.72 11.77
C PRO A 35 21.62 31.65 10.85
N PRO A 36 21.12 30.40 10.90
CA PRO A 36 21.64 29.30 10.08
C PRO A 36 21.41 29.55 8.59
N ASP A 37 22.28 29.01 7.73
CA ASP A 37 22.21 29.20 6.28
C ASP A 37 21.32 28.13 5.61
N ALA A 38 20.00 28.38 5.64
CA ALA A 38 19.00 27.54 4.98
C ALA A 38 19.20 27.44 3.45
N GLN A 39 19.74 28.48 2.80
CA GLN A 39 19.98 28.45 1.36
C GLN A 39 21.08 27.43 1.02
N ARG A 40 22.13 27.34 1.85
CA ARG A 40 23.17 26.33 1.69
C ARG A 40 22.65 24.92 1.93
N GLY A 41 21.76 24.74 2.90
CA GLY A 41 21.03 23.47 3.11
C GLY A 41 20.22 23.08 1.88
N ALA A 42 19.39 24.00 1.37
CA ALA A 42 18.60 23.80 0.16
C ALA A 42 19.45 23.43 -1.06
N ASN A 43 20.53 24.18 -1.33
CA ASN A 43 21.42 23.89 -2.47
C ASN A 43 22.10 22.51 -2.34
N THR A 44 22.33 22.03 -1.12
CA THR A 44 22.93 20.71 -0.86
C THR A 44 21.94 19.61 -1.20
N ILE A 45 20.69 19.76 -0.75
CA ILE A 45 19.59 18.84 -1.04
C ILE A 45 19.30 18.83 -2.55
N GLU A 46 19.10 20.00 -3.17
CA GLU A 46 18.85 20.14 -4.61
C GLU A 46 19.92 19.46 -5.48
N GLY A 47 21.19 19.54 -5.06
CA GLY A 47 22.29 18.89 -5.77
C GLY A 47 22.15 17.38 -5.84
N VAL A 48 21.52 16.77 -4.83
CA VAL A 48 21.21 15.34 -4.77
C VAL A 48 19.89 15.04 -5.48
N THR A 49 18.84 15.81 -5.22
CA THR A 49 17.53 15.64 -5.86
C THR A 49 17.63 15.77 -7.37
N GLY A 50 18.43 16.69 -7.91
CA GLY A 50 18.62 16.89 -9.35
C GLY A 50 19.51 15.84 -10.03
N SER A 51 20.08 14.88 -9.30
CA SER A 51 20.97 13.86 -9.86
C SER A 51 20.20 12.85 -10.72
N GLU A 52 20.78 12.45 -11.86
CA GLU A 52 20.25 11.37 -12.70
C GLU A 52 20.49 9.98 -12.10
N TYR A 53 21.39 9.87 -11.12
CA TYR A 53 21.81 8.62 -10.48
C TYR A 53 21.71 8.72 -8.96
N ALA A 54 21.83 7.59 -8.28
CA ALA A 54 22.00 7.56 -6.83
C ALA A 54 23.13 8.50 -6.39
N ALA A 55 22.84 9.39 -5.45
CA ALA A 55 23.73 10.45 -5.02
C ALA A 55 23.52 10.73 -3.52
N SER A 56 24.54 11.25 -2.85
CA SER A 56 24.45 11.65 -1.46
C SER A 56 25.28 12.90 -1.21
N ALA A 57 24.83 13.73 -0.29
CA ALA A 57 25.56 14.90 0.18
C ALA A 57 25.30 15.13 1.67
N SER A 58 26.23 15.80 2.34
CA SER A 58 26.01 16.28 3.70
C SER A 58 26.43 17.73 3.88
N TYR A 59 25.82 18.39 4.85
CA TYR A 59 26.05 19.78 5.19
C TYR A 59 26.00 20.01 6.70
N GLU A 60 27.16 20.32 7.28
CA GLU A 60 27.28 20.76 8.67
C GLU A 60 26.63 22.14 8.87
N HIS A 61 25.81 22.28 9.91
CA HIS A 61 25.10 23.52 10.24
C HIS A 61 24.99 23.76 11.75
N ASP A 62 24.53 24.94 12.13
CA ASP A 62 24.36 25.39 13.51
C ASP A 62 22.89 25.58 13.93
N ALA A 63 21.94 25.13 13.10
CA ALA A 63 20.53 25.07 13.48
C ALA A 63 20.31 24.11 14.66
N ALA A 64 19.45 24.51 15.59
CA ALA A 64 18.94 23.68 16.66
C ALA A 64 17.65 22.96 16.24
N VAL A 65 16.88 23.57 15.33
CA VAL A 65 15.63 23.04 14.77
C VAL A 65 15.66 23.19 13.26
N VAL A 66 15.21 22.15 12.56
CA VAL A 66 15.02 22.18 11.11
C VAL A 66 13.60 21.70 10.80
N THR A 67 12.90 22.40 9.92
CA THR A 67 11.60 21.99 9.38
C THR A 67 11.72 21.86 7.89
N ILE A 68 11.37 20.68 7.37
CA ILE A 68 11.36 20.38 5.93
C ILE A 68 9.93 20.11 5.53
N ASP A 69 9.42 20.88 4.57
CA ASP A 69 8.06 20.76 4.04
C ASP A 69 8.17 20.64 2.52
N HIS A 70 8.35 19.39 2.06
CA HIS A 70 8.52 18.92 0.67
C HIS A 70 9.53 19.68 -0.19
N GLU A 71 9.20 20.91 -0.54
CA GLU A 71 9.97 21.83 -1.39
C GLU A 71 10.65 22.95 -0.59
N THR A 72 10.53 22.97 0.74
CA THR A 72 11.02 24.06 1.58
C THR A 72 11.80 23.57 2.79
N ILE A 73 12.76 24.38 3.21
CA ILE A 73 13.53 24.16 4.44
C ILE A 73 13.55 25.44 5.26
N THR A 74 13.21 25.31 6.54
CA THR A 74 13.38 26.34 7.56
C THR A 74 14.39 25.83 8.58
N MET A 75 15.36 26.66 8.92
CA MET A 75 16.40 26.35 9.89
C MET A 75 16.39 27.44 10.98
N GLU A 76 16.46 27.03 12.24
CA GLU A 76 16.34 27.93 13.38
C GLU A 76 17.41 27.65 14.44
N ASN A 77 17.99 28.71 15.00
CA ASN A 77 18.86 28.66 16.17
C ASN A 77 18.46 29.77 17.16
N GLU A 78 19.16 29.86 18.29
CA GLU A 78 18.90 30.91 19.31
C GLU A 78 19.13 32.35 18.80
N TYR A 79 19.74 32.51 17.63
CA TYR A 79 20.10 33.79 17.02
C TYR A 79 19.18 34.22 15.87
N GLY A 80 18.30 33.33 15.40
CA GLY A 80 17.27 33.62 14.41
C GLY A 80 16.89 32.43 13.54
N SER A 81 16.02 32.69 12.58
CA SER A 81 15.54 31.72 11.61
C SER A 81 15.89 32.15 10.18
N SER A 82 16.04 31.16 9.31
CA SER A 82 16.27 31.33 7.88
C SER A 82 15.42 30.32 7.12
N HIS A 83 14.97 30.68 5.93
CA HIS A 83 14.14 29.83 5.10
C HIS A 83 14.67 29.80 3.67
N ALA A 84 14.50 28.67 2.99
CA ALA A 84 14.82 28.49 1.58
C ALA A 84 13.81 27.54 0.92
N ARG A 85 13.80 27.54 -0.41
CA ARG A 85 12.98 26.62 -1.22
C ARG A 85 13.88 25.87 -2.20
N PHE A 86 13.50 24.64 -2.48
CA PHE A 86 14.08 23.82 -3.54
C PHE A 86 13.44 24.23 -4.88
N ALA A 87 14.23 24.21 -5.94
CA ALA A 87 13.79 24.48 -7.30
C ALA A 87 13.32 23.21 -8.02
N TYR A 88 13.72 22.03 -7.53
CA TYR A 88 13.47 20.74 -8.17
C TYR A 88 13.22 19.64 -7.14
N GLY A 89 12.14 18.89 -7.38
CA GLY A 89 11.78 17.67 -6.67
C GLY A 89 11.32 17.90 -5.24
N THR A 90 10.76 16.82 -4.69
CA THR A 90 10.32 16.73 -3.30
C THR A 90 11.29 15.86 -2.52
N VAL A 91 11.42 16.12 -1.22
CA VAL A 91 12.22 15.29 -0.32
C VAL A 91 11.40 14.83 0.88
N VAL A 92 11.78 13.68 1.42
CA VAL A 92 11.12 13.08 2.58
C VAL A 92 12.05 13.10 3.80
N PRO A 93 11.69 13.80 4.88
CA PRO A 93 12.42 13.75 6.14
C PRO A 93 12.18 12.42 6.87
N VAL A 94 13.25 11.69 7.16
CA VAL A 94 13.19 10.31 7.70
C VAL A 94 13.64 10.20 9.16
N ASN A 95 13.70 11.31 9.87
CA ASN A 95 14.13 11.34 11.27
C ASN A 95 13.29 10.38 12.13
N GLY A 96 13.95 9.53 12.91
CA GLY A 96 13.29 8.54 13.77
C GLY A 96 12.93 7.21 13.09
N TYR A 97 13.20 7.07 11.79
CA TYR A 97 13.02 5.82 11.04
C TYR A 97 14.38 5.17 10.83
N ASP A 98 14.85 4.39 11.81
CA ASP A 98 16.21 3.81 11.84
C ASP A 98 16.65 3.16 10.51
N ARG A 99 15.75 2.42 9.86
CA ARG A 99 16.04 1.74 8.57
C ARG A 99 16.30 2.76 7.44
N LEU A 100 15.45 3.76 7.31
CA LEU A 100 15.58 4.82 6.30
C LEU A 100 16.78 5.73 6.60
N GLU A 101 17.08 5.99 7.88
CA GLU A 101 18.28 6.70 8.29
C GLU A 101 19.55 5.91 7.93
N ASN A 102 19.57 4.59 8.11
CA ASN A 102 20.70 3.74 7.69
C ASN A 102 20.94 3.84 6.17
N VAL A 103 19.87 3.77 5.38
CA VAL A 103 19.95 3.94 3.92
C VAL A 103 20.47 5.32 3.57
N THR A 104 19.92 6.37 4.19
CA THR A 104 20.35 7.77 3.99
C THR A 104 21.83 7.97 4.29
N HIS A 105 22.34 7.33 5.36
CA HIS A 105 23.74 7.39 5.78
C HIS A 105 24.71 6.52 4.98
N GLY A 106 24.25 5.69 4.04
CA GLY A 106 25.15 4.98 3.16
C GLY A 106 24.84 3.51 2.90
N ARG A 107 24.04 2.87 3.76
CA ARG A 107 23.67 1.47 3.56
C ARG A 107 22.86 1.34 2.27
N SER A 108 23.10 0.27 1.52
CA SER A 108 22.33 0.04 0.31
C SER A 108 20.92 -0.43 0.67
N PHE A 109 20.00 -0.30 -0.27
CA PHE A 109 18.63 -0.82 -0.09
C PHE A 109 18.69 -2.34 0.11
N GLU A 110 19.49 -3.04 -0.70
CA GLU A 110 19.67 -4.49 -0.66
C GLU A 110 20.27 -5.00 0.65
N ASP A 111 21.12 -4.19 1.30
CA ASP A 111 21.69 -4.54 2.60
C ASP A 111 20.70 -4.30 3.76
N GLU A 112 19.83 -3.28 3.67
CA GLU A 112 18.90 -2.92 4.75
C GLU A 112 17.56 -3.69 4.67
N PHE A 113 17.10 -4.00 3.46
CA PHE A 113 15.87 -4.74 3.16
C PHE A 113 16.17 -6.14 2.61
N GLY A 114 17.38 -6.65 2.88
CA GLY A 114 17.84 -7.94 2.35
C GLY A 114 17.03 -9.13 2.87
N ALA A 115 16.44 -9.05 4.06
CA ALA A 115 15.59 -10.12 4.58
C ALA A 115 14.27 -10.21 3.81
N GLU A 116 13.68 -9.07 3.48
CA GLU A 116 12.48 -8.96 2.66
C GLU A 116 12.77 -9.37 1.22
N LEU A 117 13.91 -8.96 0.64
CA LEU A 117 14.33 -9.39 -0.71
C LEU A 117 14.63 -10.89 -0.81
N GLU A 118 14.98 -11.55 0.30
CA GLU A 118 15.18 -13.00 0.36
C GLU A 118 13.85 -13.76 0.54
N ASP A 119 12.77 -13.06 0.87
CA ASP A 119 11.44 -13.62 1.09
C ASP A 119 10.54 -13.36 -0.14
N PRO A 120 10.19 -14.40 -0.93
CA PRO A 120 9.36 -14.23 -2.13
C PRO A 120 7.95 -13.71 -1.83
N HIS A 121 7.52 -13.76 -0.57
CA HIS A 121 6.24 -13.29 -0.09
C HIS A 121 6.26 -11.90 0.52
N THR A 122 7.39 -11.20 0.50
CA THR A 122 7.45 -9.83 1.03
C THR A 122 7.89 -8.89 -0.08
N ASP A 123 7.07 -7.87 -0.36
CA ASP A 123 7.42 -6.78 -1.27
C ASP A 123 8.35 -5.82 -0.53
N ALA A 124 9.65 -6.04 -0.69
CA ALA A 124 10.67 -5.23 -0.07
C ALA A 124 10.61 -3.78 -0.55
N THR A 125 10.23 -3.58 -1.82
CA THR A 125 10.05 -2.26 -2.43
C THR A 125 8.85 -1.56 -1.79
N GLY A 126 7.74 -2.26 -1.68
CA GLY A 126 6.51 -1.82 -1.02
C GLY A 126 6.74 -1.48 0.44
N GLU A 127 7.38 -2.35 1.22
CA GLU A 127 7.77 -2.12 2.62
C GLU A 127 8.64 -0.87 2.78
N PHE A 128 9.63 -0.69 1.90
CA PHE A 128 10.43 0.52 1.89
C PHE A 128 9.58 1.77 1.63
N PHE A 129 8.69 1.74 0.65
CA PHE A 129 7.86 2.89 0.32
C PHE A 129 6.76 3.17 1.36
N ALA A 130 6.24 2.15 2.04
CA ALA A 130 5.34 2.30 3.18
C ALA A 130 6.05 3.02 4.35
N LEU A 131 7.33 2.69 4.62
CA LEU A 131 8.12 3.42 5.61
C LEU A 131 8.40 4.86 5.17
N VAL A 132 8.66 5.10 3.89
CA VAL A 132 8.86 6.46 3.34
C VAL A 132 7.59 7.28 3.49
N GLU A 133 6.42 6.71 3.18
CA GLU A 133 5.14 7.38 3.36
C GLU A 133 4.86 7.70 4.82
N ALA A 134 5.05 6.73 5.73
CA ALA A 134 4.90 6.95 7.15
C ALA A 134 5.80 8.09 7.66
N ALA A 135 7.06 8.11 7.19
CA ALA A 135 7.99 9.19 7.49
C ALA A 135 7.56 10.54 6.91
N ASP A 136 7.04 10.59 5.67
CA ASP A 136 6.50 11.82 5.07
C ASP A 136 5.34 12.37 5.91
N VAL A 137 4.37 11.51 6.26
CA VAL A 137 3.20 11.88 7.06
C VAL A 137 3.60 12.38 8.45
N GLU A 138 4.58 11.74 9.09
CA GLU A 138 4.99 12.09 10.45
C GLU A 138 5.89 13.32 10.51
N ASN A 139 6.86 13.44 9.61
CA ASN A 139 7.96 14.40 9.76
C ASN A 139 7.79 15.65 8.89
N THR A 140 7.09 15.58 7.74
CA THR A 140 6.98 16.73 6.83
C THR A 140 6.23 17.89 7.49
N GLY A 141 6.82 19.09 7.40
CA GLY A 141 6.30 20.31 7.99
C GLY A 141 6.42 20.40 9.52
N THR A 142 7.05 19.41 10.17
CA THR A 142 7.25 19.39 11.62
C THR A 142 8.61 19.97 12.04
N GLU A 143 8.75 20.35 13.30
CA GLU A 143 10.01 20.82 13.89
C GLU A 143 10.88 19.62 14.29
N LEU A 144 11.97 19.38 13.56
CA LEU A 144 12.92 18.30 13.82
C LEU A 144 14.11 18.84 14.62
N ALA A 145 14.47 18.15 15.71
CA ALA A 145 15.65 18.48 16.48
C ALA A 145 16.90 18.11 15.68
N ALA A 146 17.74 19.12 15.39
CA ALA A 146 18.85 18.92 14.48
C ALA A 146 20.13 18.50 15.21
N ASN A 147 20.87 17.57 14.64
CA ASN A 147 22.09 16.98 15.20
C ASN A 147 23.37 17.74 14.78
N GLY A 148 23.23 18.73 13.89
CA GLY A 148 24.31 19.57 13.37
C GLY A 148 24.78 19.18 11.97
N GLU A 149 24.20 18.15 11.36
CA GLU A 149 24.46 17.74 9.99
C GLU A 149 23.17 17.36 9.27
N ILE A 150 22.91 18.01 8.13
CA ILE A 150 21.91 17.52 7.18
C ILE A 150 22.59 16.48 6.30
N VAL A 151 22.05 15.28 6.23
CA VAL A 151 22.46 14.23 5.29
C VAL A 151 21.29 13.95 4.34
N THR A 152 21.56 13.96 3.04
CA THR A 152 20.56 13.68 2.03
C THR A 152 21.07 12.66 1.03
N ARG A 153 20.18 11.76 0.61
CA ARG A 153 20.49 10.69 -0.35
C ARG A 153 19.33 10.48 -1.31
N ARG A 154 19.65 10.46 -2.60
CA ARG A 154 18.76 9.95 -3.65
C ARG A 154 18.95 8.44 -3.74
N VAL A 155 17.92 7.70 -3.38
CA VAL A 155 17.86 6.24 -3.43
C VAL A 155 17.17 5.85 -4.73
N ALA A 156 17.70 4.82 -5.38
CA ALA A 156 17.11 4.18 -6.54
C ALA A 156 16.73 2.77 -6.13
N VAL A 157 15.45 2.42 -6.24
CA VAL A 157 14.92 1.10 -5.89
C VAL A 157 14.30 0.52 -7.14
N GLU A 158 14.76 -0.66 -7.54
CA GLU A 158 14.15 -1.46 -8.60
C GLU A 158 12.99 -2.25 -7.98
N GLU A 159 11.94 -2.48 -8.75
CA GLU A 159 10.87 -3.39 -8.32
C GLU A 159 11.45 -4.80 -8.13
N ASP A 160 11.12 -5.43 -7.02
CA ASP A 160 11.52 -6.79 -6.69
C ASP A 160 10.58 -7.81 -7.32
N SER A 161 11.11 -9.01 -7.57
CA SER A 161 10.34 -10.13 -8.10
C SER A 161 9.58 -10.82 -6.98
N THR A 162 8.58 -10.15 -6.43
CA THR A 162 7.60 -10.77 -5.55
C THR A 162 6.61 -11.58 -6.35
N VAL A 163 6.01 -12.57 -5.70
CA VAL A 163 4.95 -13.37 -6.29
C VAL A 163 3.73 -13.31 -5.37
N GLY A 164 2.63 -12.77 -5.91
CA GLY A 164 1.35 -12.67 -5.24
C GLY A 164 0.29 -13.53 -5.94
N ILE A 165 -0.69 -14.02 -5.19
CA ILE A 165 -1.92 -14.59 -5.75
C ILE A 165 -3.10 -13.84 -5.17
N GLU A 166 -3.91 -13.30 -6.07
CA GLU A 166 -5.21 -12.76 -5.75
C GLU A 166 -6.29 -13.63 -6.36
N ALA A 167 -7.45 -13.65 -5.71
CA ALA A 167 -8.61 -14.29 -6.25
C ALA A 167 -9.85 -13.41 -6.10
N LYS A 168 -10.78 -13.57 -7.03
CA LYS A 168 -12.03 -12.82 -7.10
C LYS A 168 -13.15 -13.77 -7.47
N ALA A 169 -14.17 -13.83 -6.64
CA ALA A 169 -15.41 -14.51 -6.99
C ALA A 169 -16.40 -13.53 -7.66
N THR A 170 -17.24 -14.06 -8.55
CA THR A 170 -18.37 -13.35 -9.15
C THR A 170 -19.65 -14.08 -8.81
N ASN A 171 -20.74 -13.34 -8.61
CA ASN A 171 -22.07 -13.94 -8.47
C ASN A 171 -22.54 -14.54 -9.81
N ASN A 172 -23.38 -15.56 -9.75
CA ASN A 172 -24.14 -16.06 -10.90
C ASN A 172 -25.46 -15.29 -10.99
N ASP A 173 -25.39 -14.06 -11.50
CA ASP A 173 -26.54 -13.16 -11.60
C ASP A 173 -27.71 -13.76 -12.40
N ALA A 174 -27.41 -14.62 -13.39
CA ALA A 174 -28.45 -15.29 -14.19
C ALA A 174 -29.26 -16.26 -13.32
N LEU A 175 -28.57 -17.13 -12.58
CA LEU A 175 -29.23 -18.09 -11.70
C LEU A 175 -29.92 -17.40 -10.51
N ALA A 176 -29.33 -16.32 -9.98
CA ALA A 176 -29.94 -15.50 -8.94
C ALA A 176 -31.23 -14.83 -9.43
N GLN A 177 -31.21 -14.25 -10.64
CA GLN A 177 -32.39 -13.66 -11.27
C GLN A 177 -33.48 -14.70 -11.53
N ASP A 178 -33.11 -15.88 -12.05
CA ASP A 178 -34.08 -16.94 -12.30
C ASP A 178 -34.74 -17.39 -10.99
N LEU A 179 -34.01 -17.53 -9.88
CA LEU A 179 -34.58 -17.87 -8.58
C LEU A 179 -35.49 -16.76 -8.01
N ALA A 180 -35.13 -15.49 -8.19
CA ALA A 180 -35.93 -14.36 -7.73
C ALA A 180 -37.21 -14.17 -8.56
N ASP A 181 -37.18 -14.47 -9.86
CA ASP A 181 -38.38 -14.52 -10.70
C ASP A 181 -39.31 -15.69 -10.30
N GLU A 182 -38.76 -16.72 -9.64
CA GLU A 182 -39.48 -17.93 -9.24
C GLU A 182 -40.19 -17.84 -7.89
N ASP A 183 -39.62 -17.07 -6.94
CA ASP A 183 -40.16 -16.85 -5.59
C ASP A 183 -40.30 -15.36 -5.26
N ASP A 184 -41.55 -14.88 -5.16
CA ASP A 184 -41.89 -13.48 -4.82
C ASP A 184 -41.37 -13.04 -3.43
N ASP A 185 -40.97 -13.98 -2.56
CA ASP A 185 -40.38 -13.70 -1.25
C ASP A 185 -38.83 -13.59 -1.28
N LEU A 186 -38.18 -13.85 -2.43
CA LEU A 186 -36.74 -13.70 -2.63
C LEU A 186 -36.41 -12.44 -3.46
N ASP A 187 -35.48 -11.63 -2.98
CA ASP A 187 -34.90 -10.53 -3.76
C ASP A 187 -33.58 -11.00 -4.40
N GLU A 188 -33.34 -10.70 -5.69
CA GLU A 188 -32.09 -11.04 -6.42
C GLU A 188 -30.84 -10.57 -5.66
N GLU A 189 -30.95 -9.42 -4.97
CA GLU A 189 -29.86 -8.81 -4.18
C GLU A 189 -29.51 -9.62 -2.91
N ASP A 190 -30.39 -10.51 -2.45
CA ASP A 190 -30.18 -11.36 -1.28
C ASP A 190 -29.66 -12.78 -1.66
N ILE A 191 -29.48 -13.05 -2.97
CA ILE A 191 -29.02 -14.34 -3.49
C ILE A 191 -27.56 -14.23 -3.96
N GLU A 192 -26.65 -14.80 -3.15
CA GLU A 192 -25.24 -14.92 -3.48
C GLU A 192 -24.90 -16.37 -3.87
N ILE A 193 -24.79 -16.62 -5.17
CA ILE A 193 -24.39 -17.89 -5.74
C ILE A 193 -23.04 -17.71 -6.42
N PRO A 194 -21.97 -18.40 -5.99
CA PRO A 194 -20.68 -18.26 -6.62
C PRO A 194 -20.74 -18.76 -8.08
N GLY A 195 -20.60 -17.85 -9.03
CA GLY A 195 -20.62 -18.15 -10.47
C GLY A 195 -19.24 -18.52 -10.99
N THR A 196 -18.28 -17.61 -10.89
CA THR A 196 -16.89 -17.87 -11.30
C THR A 196 -15.89 -17.39 -10.26
N VAL A 197 -14.82 -18.16 -10.04
CA VAL A 197 -13.62 -17.71 -9.33
C VAL A 197 -12.55 -17.43 -10.36
N ARG A 198 -12.01 -16.22 -10.31
CA ARG A 198 -10.84 -15.83 -11.07
C ARG A 198 -9.65 -15.80 -10.15
N VAL A 199 -8.54 -16.38 -10.58
CA VAL A 199 -7.26 -16.31 -9.89
C VAL A 199 -6.29 -15.56 -10.78
N ARG A 200 -5.57 -14.61 -10.20
CA ARG A 200 -4.51 -13.85 -10.86
C ARG A 200 -3.22 -14.03 -10.10
N VAL A 201 -2.14 -14.24 -10.83
CA VAL A 201 -0.78 -14.20 -10.27
C VAL A 201 -0.17 -12.86 -10.60
N ASP A 202 0.34 -12.20 -9.56
CA ASP A 202 1.18 -11.02 -9.68
C ASP A 202 2.64 -11.48 -9.58
N GLY A 203 3.50 -11.00 -10.48
CA GLY A 203 4.89 -11.44 -10.59
C GLY A 203 5.09 -12.70 -11.45
N THR A 204 6.22 -13.41 -11.23
CA THR A 204 6.58 -14.64 -11.97
C THR A 204 6.73 -15.80 -11.00
N ALA A 205 5.67 -16.60 -10.85
CA ALA A 205 5.69 -17.81 -10.05
C ALA A 205 6.51 -18.94 -10.70
N ASP A 206 7.10 -19.81 -9.89
CA ASP A 206 7.68 -21.07 -10.32
C ASP A 206 6.58 -21.96 -10.91
N SER A 207 6.96 -22.70 -11.95
CA SER A 207 6.14 -23.58 -12.76
C SER A 207 5.46 -24.74 -12.03
N ASP A 208 5.79 -24.96 -10.75
CA ASP A 208 5.23 -26.01 -9.89
C ASP A 208 4.12 -25.50 -8.95
N THR A 209 3.62 -24.27 -9.13
CA THR A 209 2.51 -23.71 -8.33
C THR A 209 1.17 -24.35 -8.71
N ASN A 210 0.41 -24.81 -7.72
CA ASN A 210 -0.96 -25.32 -7.82
C ASN A 210 -1.86 -24.45 -6.94
N VAL A 211 -3.08 -24.25 -7.38
CA VAL A 211 -4.15 -23.60 -6.61
C VAL A 211 -5.25 -24.65 -6.47
N GLN A 212 -5.93 -24.69 -5.35
CA GLN A 212 -7.09 -25.51 -5.07
C GLN A 212 -8.16 -24.57 -4.53
N VAL A 213 -9.40 -24.75 -4.98
CA VAL A 213 -10.54 -23.98 -4.50
C VAL A 213 -11.57 -24.97 -3.96
N ASP A 214 -11.87 -24.81 -2.68
CA ASP A 214 -12.76 -25.65 -1.89
C ASP A 214 -13.96 -24.81 -1.41
N GLY A 215 -15.19 -25.31 -1.54
CA GLY A 215 -16.39 -24.66 -1.02
C GLY A 215 -17.09 -25.54 0.01
N THR A 216 -17.26 -25.07 1.24
CA THR A 216 -17.55 -25.99 2.36
C THR A 216 -18.99 -26.09 2.86
N GLU A 217 -19.90 -25.13 2.65
CA GLU A 217 -21.25 -25.25 3.26
C GLU A 217 -22.40 -24.79 2.35
N LEU A 218 -23.18 -25.78 1.88
CA LEU A 218 -24.52 -25.58 1.36
C LEU A 218 -25.46 -25.24 2.53
N THR A 219 -26.02 -24.03 2.54
CA THR A 219 -26.71 -23.45 3.71
C THR A 219 -28.20 -23.74 3.78
N GLU A 220 -28.91 -23.88 2.65
CA GLU A 220 -30.35 -24.11 2.66
C GLU A 220 -30.83 -25.15 1.63
N THR A 221 -31.81 -25.93 2.07
CA THR A 221 -32.56 -26.87 1.24
C THR A 221 -33.90 -26.24 0.90
N ILE A 222 -34.16 -26.05 -0.38
CA ILE A 222 -35.44 -25.55 -0.88
C ILE A 222 -36.31 -26.75 -1.25
N ASP A 223 -37.52 -26.80 -0.66
CA ASP A 223 -38.57 -27.77 -1.02
C ASP A 223 -39.26 -27.28 -2.29
N VAL A 224 -39.05 -28.00 -3.39
CA VAL A 224 -39.54 -27.62 -4.72
C VAL A 224 -40.95 -28.18 -5.01
N ASP A 225 -41.58 -28.90 -4.07
CA ASP A 225 -42.81 -29.69 -4.31
C ASP A 225 -44.05 -29.23 -3.50
N ASP A 226 -44.00 -28.14 -2.70
CA ASP A 226 -45.19 -27.70 -1.96
C ASP A 226 -46.23 -26.91 -2.82
N SER A 227 -47.18 -27.69 -3.34
CA SER A 227 -48.62 -27.46 -3.61
C SER A 227 -49.17 -26.23 -4.35
N GLU A 228 -48.40 -25.18 -4.67
CA GLU A 228 -48.73 -24.23 -5.76
C GLU A 228 -47.75 -24.29 -6.94
N GLY A 229 -46.77 -25.19 -6.86
CA GLY A 229 -46.17 -25.98 -7.94
C GLY A 229 -45.72 -25.24 -9.19
N TRP A 230 -44.42 -25.02 -9.35
CA TRP A 230 -43.85 -24.84 -10.68
C TRP A 230 -42.34 -25.10 -10.86
N PHE A 231 -41.64 -25.80 -9.98
CA PHE A 231 -40.38 -26.47 -10.39
C PHE A 231 -40.70 -27.81 -11.06
N LYS A 232 -41.37 -27.76 -12.23
CA LYS A 232 -41.59 -28.97 -13.02
C LYS A 232 -40.81 -28.93 -14.31
N ALA A 233 -39.92 -29.93 -14.38
CA ALA A 233 -38.69 -29.91 -15.14
C ALA A 233 -37.71 -29.04 -14.32
N THR A 234 -36.57 -29.57 -13.86
CA THR A 234 -35.28 -28.92 -14.15
C THR A 234 -34.04 -29.65 -13.49
N VAL A 235 -33.18 -30.54 -14.14
CA VAL A 235 -31.66 -30.66 -14.15
C VAL A 235 -31.00 -31.42 -15.37
N THR A 236 -29.95 -30.90 -16.04
CA THR A 236 -28.80 -31.66 -16.65
C THR A 236 -27.56 -30.76 -16.83
N GLY A 237 -26.63 -30.80 -15.87
CA GLY A 237 -25.24 -30.33 -16.04
C GLY A 237 -24.28 -31.52 -16.03
N PHE A 238 -23.29 -31.55 -16.93
CA PHE A 238 -22.38 -32.70 -17.13
C PHE A 238 -20.94 -32.37 -16.71
N THR A 239 -20.31 -33.18 -15.86
CA THR A 239 -18.84 -33.28 -15.79
C THR A 239 -18.35 -34.49 -16.59
N CYS A 240 -17.92 -34.24 -17.83
CA CYS A 240 -17.23 -35.25 -18.63
C CYS A 240 -15.74 -35.30 -18.26
N ASN A 241 -15.34 -36.31 -17.50
CA ASN A 241 -13.91 -36.60 -17.32
C ASN A 241 -13.29 -36.96 -18.68
N ARG A 242 -12.12 -36.38 -19.00
CA ARG A 242 -11.37 -36.63 -20.24
C ARG A 242 -10.74 -38.03 -20.20
N GLY A 243 -11.56 -39.09 -20.22
CA GLY A 243 -11.04 -40.47 -20.24
C GLY A 243 -11.99 -41.66 -20.11
N GLY A 244 -13.30 -41.51 -19.87
CA GLY A 244 -14.19 -42.66 -19.61
C GLY A 244 -15.64 -42.48 -20.07
N PHE A 245 -16.24 -43.54 -20.62
CA PHE A 245 -17.48 -43.53 -21.43
C PHE A 245 -18.79 -43.72 -20.64
N TRP A 246 -18.95 -43.14 -19.44
CA TRP A 246 -20.22 -43.17 -18.71
C TRP A 246 -20.45 -41.81 -18.04
N CYS A 247 -21.61 -41.20 -18.32
CA CYS A 247 -22.15 -40.08 -17.57
C CYS A 247 -23.08 -40.66 -16.49
N ASP A 248 -23.00 -40.12 -15.27
CA ASP A 248 -24.00 -40.36 -14.23
C ASP A 248 -25.15 -39.36 -14.40
N ASP A 249 -26.38 -39.77 -14.10
CA ASP A 249 -27.61 -39.03 -14.42
C ASP A 249 -28.19 -38.28 -13.17
N THR A 250 -27.47 -38.26 -12.05
CA THR A 250 -27.80 -37.46 -10.86
C THR A 250 -27.04 -36.13 -10.88
N PRO A 251 -27.71 -34.99 -10.64
CA PRO A 251 -27.03 -33.73 -10.42
C PRO A 251 -26.39 -33.73 -9.04
N ASP A 252 -25.16 -34.23 -8.98
CA ASP A 252 -24.34 -34.09 -7.80
C ASP A 252 -23.97 -32.60 -7.68
N ILE A 253 -24.76 -31.83 -6.93
CA ILE A 253 -24.27 -30.61 -6.25
C ILE A 253 -23.40 -31.10 -5.08
N ASP A 254 -22.32 -31.80 -5.40
CA ASP A 254 -21.33 -32.22 -4.42
C ASP A 254 -20.54 -30.98 -3.97
N ALA A 255 -19.96 -31.07 -2.77
CA ALA A 255 -18.93 -30.12 -2.36
C ALA A 255 -17.88 -29.99 -3.46
N ILE A 256 -17.62 -28.76 -3.87
CA ILE A 256 -16.69 -28.47 -4.96
C ILE A 256 -15.27 -28.75 -4.45
N ASP A 257 -14.63 -29.76 -5.02
CA ASP A 257 -13.20 -30.05 -4.87
C ASP A 257 -12.56 -29.93 -6.27
N TYR A 258 -12.12 -28.71 -6.62
CA TYR A 258 -11.41 -28.44 -7.86
C TYR A 258 -9.91 -28.28 -7.60
N ASP A 259 -9.17 -29.34 -7.91
CA ASP A 259 -7.72 -29.29 -8.09
C ASP A 259 -7.40 -28.57 -9.41
N PHE A 260 -6.70 -27.42 -9.35
CA PHE A 260 -6.04 -26.93 -10.54
C PHE A 260 -4.83 -27.83 -10.83
N ALA A 261 -4.70 -28.28 -12.07
CA ALA A 261 -3.45 -28.88 -12.52
C ALA A 261 -2.30 -27.87 -12.34
N PRO A 262 -1.05 -28.32 -12.12
CA PRO A 262 0.09 -27.41 -11.94
C PRO A 262 0.14 -26.42 -13.08
N PHE A 263 0.11 -25.13 -12.76
CA PHE A 263 0.06 -24.05 -13.73
C PHE A 263 1.45 -23.90 -14.35
N PRO A 264 1.69 -24.41 -15.57
CA PRO A 264 3.00 -24.29 -16.17
C PRO A 264 3.08 -22.88 -16.78
N GLY A 265 3.62 -21.93 -16.00
CA GLY A 265 4.04 -20.62 -16.49
C GLY A 265 2.91 -19.60 -16.62
N LEU A 266 2.27 -19.24 -15.51
CA LEU A 266 1.55 -17.97 -15.43
C LEU A 266 2.57 -16.83 -15.56
N GLU A 267 2.46 -16.05 -16.63
CA GLU A 267 3.16 -14.78 -16.77
C GLU A 267 2.35 -13.69 -16.02
N GLU A 268 3.01 -12.63 -15.61
CA GLU A 268 2.39 -11.50 -14.90
C GLU A 268 1.12 -11.02 -15.64
N GLY A 269 -0.01 -11.02 -14.91
CA GLY A 269 -1.32 -10.58 -15.44
C GLY A 269 -2.15 -11.69 -16.11
N ASP A 270 -1.68 -12.94 -16.16
CA ASP A 270 -2.52 -14.07 -16.55
C ASP A 270 -3.64 -14.27 -15.52
N THR A 271 -4.87 -14.40 -16.03
CA THR A 271 -6.06 -14.65 -15.22
C THR A 271 -6.65 -15.99 -15.63
N GLU A 272 -6.76 -16.90 -14.68
CA GLU A 272 -7.45 -18.17 -14.88
C GLU A 272 -8.84 -18.09 -14.25
N THR A 273 -9.84 -18.65 -14.93
CA THR A 273 -11.24 -18.60 -14.50
C THR A 273 -11.77 -20.00 -14.33
N VAL A 274 -12.30 -20.30 -13.14
CA VAL A 274 -13.06 -21.51 -12.85
C VAL A 274 -14.51 -21.12 -12.71
N THR A 275 -15.36 -21.76 -13.51
CA THR A 275 -16.81 -21.67 -13.32
C THR A 275 -17.19 -22.69 -12.26
N LEU A 276 -17.68 -22.21 -11.11
CA LEU A 276 -18.09 -23.05 -9.99
C LEU A 276 -19.49 -23.61 -10.23
N VAL A 277 -20.39 -22.76 -10.72
CA VAL A 277 -21.74 -23.13 -11.14
C VAL A 277 -21.94 -22.65 -12.57
N ASP A 278 -21.98 -23.59 -13.51
CA ASP A 278 -22.32 -23.32 -14.92
C ASP A 278 -23.76 -23.78 -15.16
N GLY A 279 -24.67 -22.82 -15.33
CA GLY A 279 -26.09 -23.13 -15.47
C GLY A 279 -26.94 -21.90 -15.73
N ASP A 280 -27.86 -22.06 -16.67
CA ASP A 280 -29.08 -21.28 -16.85
C ASP A 280 -30.21 -22.20 -16.36
N LEU A 281 -31.17 -21.67 -15.60
CA LEU A 281 -32.28 -22.45 -15.05
C LEU A 281 -33.12 -23.09 -16.20
N ASP A 282 -32.98 -22.63 -17.45
CA ASP A 282 -33.52 -23.26 -18.66
C ASP A 282 -32.87 -24.61 -19.05
N ALA A 283 -31.64 -24.90 -18.60
CA ALA A 283 -30.86 -26.09 -18.99
C ALA A 283 -31.07 -27.30 -18.07
N VAL A 284 -31.59 -27.00 -16.90
CA VAL A 284 -31.78 -27.94 -15.84
C VAL A 284 -33.18 -28.51 -16.30
N THR A 285 -33.44 -29.79 -16.71
CA THR A 285 -34.79 -30.50 -16.87
C THR A 285 -34.75 -32.03 -16.94
N ASP A 286 -34.80 -32.74 -15.79
CA ASP A 286 -35.31 -34.13 -15.56
C ASP A 286 -34.64 -34.83 -14.33
N SER A 287 -35.02 -34.53 -13.08
CA SER A 287 -34.71 -35.42 -11.94
C SER A 287 -35.94 -35.62 -11.02
N ASP A 288 -36.06 -36.80 -10.42
CA ASP A 288 -37.18 -37.24 -9.55
C ASP A 288 -36.94 -36.87 -8.05
N GLU A 289 -36.15 -35.83 -7.75
CA GLU A 289 -35.83 -35.40 -6.38
C GLU A 289 -36.71 -34.23 -5.92
N ASP A 290 -37.24 -34.32 -4.69
CA ASP A 290 -38.25 -33.39 -4.13
C ASP A 290 -37.61 -32.19 -3.38
N GLU A 291 -36.28 -32.18 -3.21
CA GLU A 291 -35.52 -31.16 -2.47
C GLU A 291 -34.24 -30.81 -3.24
N VAL A 292 -33.99 -29.52 -3.51
CA VAL A 292 -32.73 -29.05 -4.08
C VAL A 292 -31.99 -28.25 -3.01
N THR A 293 -30.73 -28.61 -2.76
CA THR A 293 -29.88 -27.82 -1.87
C THR A 293 -29.09 -26.83 -2.71
N ILE A 294 -29.32 -25.54 -2.49
CA ILE A 294 -28.59 -24.47 -3.19
C ILE A 294 -27.82 -23.62 -2.18
N TRP A 295 -26.84 -22.87 -2.66
CA TRP A 295 -26.18 -21.85 -1.86
C TRP A 295 -27.14 -20.68 -1.67
N THR A 296 -27.47 -20.36 -0.42
CA THR A 296 -28.20 -19.13 -0.08
C THR A 296 -27.41 -18.37 0.98
N GLY A 297 -27.07 -17.11 0.69
CA GLY A 297 -26.23 -16.25 1.53
C GLY A 297 -24.73 -16.32 1.22
N THR A 298 -23.91 -15.81 2.14
CA THR A 298 -22.45 -15.70 1.98
C THR A 298 -21.83 -17.07 1.75
N TYR A 299 -21.10 -17.22 0.65
CA TYR A 299 -20.34 -18.43 0.36
C TYR A 299 -18.93 -18.31 0.92
N ASP A 300 -18.52 -19.22 1.80
CA ASP A 300 -17.13 -19.32 2.24
C ASP A 300 -16.36 -20.22 1.26
N LEU A 301 -15.61 -19.62 0.34
CA LEU A 301 -14.68 -20.32 -0.55
C LEU A 301 -13.29 -20.30 0.08
N GLU A 302 -12.74 -21.47 0.40
CA GLU A 302 -11.36 -21.65 0.81
C GLU A 302 -10.49 -21.83 -0.44
N ILE A 303 -9.44 -21.03 -0.56
CA ILE A 303 -8.47 -21.11 -1.67
C ILE A 303 -7.14 -21.51 -1.07
N THR A 304 -6.64 -22.68 -1.46
CA THR A 304 -5.35 -23.21 -1.02
C THR A 304 -4.34 -23.11 -2.17
N VAL A 305 -3.17 -22.55 -1.91
CA VAL A 305 -2.08 -22.41 -2.88
C VAL A 305 -0.87 -23.21 -2.40
N VAL A 306 -0.44 -24.15 -3.24
CA VAL A 306 0.71 -25.03 -2.97
C VAL A 306 1.71 -24.93 -4.12
N GLY A 307 2.89 -24.40 -3.84
CA GLY A 307 3.96 -24.25 -4.84
C GLY A 307 5.35 -24.19 -4.23
N ALA A 308 6.39 -24.23 -5.06
CA ALA A 308 7.76 -24.03 -4.57
C ALA A 308 7.94 -22.64 -3.94
N ASP A 309 7.22 -21.66 -4.46
CA ASP A 309 7.20 -20.28 -3.95
C ASP A 309 6.14 -20.05 -2.88
N PHE A 310 5.27 -21.01 -2.56
CA PHE A 310 4.18 -20.84 -1.59
C PHE A 310 4.17 -21.97 -0.55
N GLU A 311 4.52 -21.65 0.70
CA GLU A 311 4.53 -22.62 1.81
C GLU A 311 3.10 -22.95 2.33
N ASP A 312 2.26 -23.59 1.51
CA ASP A 312 0.91 -24.04 1.88
C ASP A 312 0.05 -22.88 2.42
N CYS A 313 -0.21 -21.93 1.53
CA CYS A 313 -0.90 -20.69 1.84
C CYS A 313 -2.41 -20.84 1.57
N HIS A 314 -3.24 -20.20 2.40
CA HIS A 314 -4.70 -20.28 2.32
C HIS A 314 -5.33 -18.90 2.49
N GLY A 315 -6.40 -18.65 1.73
CA GLY A 315 -7.24 -17.47 1.86
C GLY A 315 -8.71 -17.84 1.71
N THR A 316 -9.60 -16.96 2.13
CA THR A 316 -11.05 -17.16 2.01
C THR A 316 -11.67 -16.01 1.24
N ILE A 317 -12.62 -16.33 0.35
CA ILE A 317 -13.52 -15.35 -0.27
C ILE A 317 -14.91 -15.62 0.28
N ASP A 318 -15.48 -14.64 0.97
CA ASP A 318 -16.80 -14.68 1.62
C ASP A 318 -17.86 -13.85 0.87
N GLU A 319 -17.46 -13.04 -0.11
CA GLU A 319 -18.36 -12.20 -0.92
C GLU A 319 -17.94 -12.09 -2.40
N ALA A 320 -18.93 -11.90 -3.28
CA ALA A 320 -18.65 -11.55 -4.68
C ALA A 320 -18.21 -10.10 -4.78
N GLY A 321 -17.09 -9.80 -5.45
CA GLY A 321 -16.70 -8.39 -5.52
C GLY A 321 -15.29 -8.12 -5.97
N GLU A 322 -14.50 -7.55 -5.08
CA GLU A 322 -13.15 -7.07 -5.38
C GLU A 322 -12.15 -8.24 -5.41
N TRP A 323 -10.92 -7.96 -5.84
CA TRP A 323 -9.85 -8.93 -5.73
C TRP A 323 -9.43 -9.01 -4.26
N THR A 324 -9.29 -10.24 -3.77
CA THR A 324 -8.84 -10.53 -2.41
C THR A 324 -7.46 -11.17 -2.49
N GLU A 325 -6.52 -10.63 -1.72
CA GLU A 325 -5.20 -11.22 -1.54
C GLU A 325 -5.33 -12.59 -0.87
N ILE A 326 -4.82 -13.62 -1.55
CA ILE A 326 -4.77 -14.99 -1.01
C ILE A 326 -3.39 -15.27 -0.44
N CYS A 327 -2.33 -14.96 -1.21
CA CYS A 327 -0.95 -15.27 -0.84
C CYS A 327 0.03 -14.20 -1.32
N GLY A 328 0.88 -13.71 -0.41
CA GLY A 328 1.86 -12.66 -0.72
C GLY A 328 1.19 -11.32 -1.02
N PRO A 329 1.93 -10.20 -0.94
CA PRO A 329 1.36 -8.86 -1.07
C PRO A 329 0.71 -8.68 -2.42
N SER A 330 -0.47 -8.06 -2.45
CA SER A 330 -1.03 -7.53 -3.68
C SER A 330 -0.04 -6.55 -4.29
N LEU A 331 0.47 -6.82 -5.49
CA LEU A 331 1.37 -5.90 -6.20
C LEU A 331 0.58 -4.86 -7.00
N THR A 332 -0.69 -4.65 -6.66
CA THR A 332 -1.52 -3.68 -7.35
C THR A 332 -0.88 -2.30 -7.17
N SER A 333 -0.22 -1.85 -8.23
CA SER A 333 0.58 -0.63 -8.29
C SER A 333 -0.23 0.64 -8.00
N GLU A 334 -1.56 0.53 -7.85
CA GLU A 334 -2.47 1.62 -7.60
C GLU A 334 -2.25 2.28 -6.23
N GLU A 335 -1.74 1.57 -5.21
CA GLU A 335 -1.43 2.20 -3.91
C GLU A 335 -0.21 3.15 -3.97
N PHE A 336 0.62 3.05 -5.02
CA PHE A 336 1.82 3.87 -5.18
C PHE A 336 1.75 4.92 -6.30
N ASP A 337 0.63 5.07 -6.98
CA ASP A 337 0.53 5.91 -8.20
C ASP A 337 0.34 7.42 -7.96
N ASP A 338 0.19 7.88 -6.71
CA ASP A 338 0.01 9.31 -6.40
C ASP A 338 0.82 9.94 -5.23
N PRO A 339 2.01 9.45 -4.81
CA PRO A 339 2.87 10.24 -3.94
C PRO A 339 3.74 11.24 -4.72
N HIS A 340 3.58 12.53 -4.38
CA HIS A 340 4.38 13.68 -4.85
C HIS A 340 5.89 13.62 -4.55
N TRP A 341 6.39 12.54 -3.96
CA TRP A 341 7.74 12.43 -3.40
C TRP A 341 8.68 11.43 -4.07
N HIS A 342 8.25 10.72 -5.12
CA HIS A 342 9.13 9.86 -5.91
C HIS A 342 8.96 10.04 -7.43
N GLU A 343 9.93 9.53 -8.19
CA GLU A 343 9.92 9.55 -9.66
C GLU A 343 10.17 8.15 -10.21
N ASN A 344 9.33 7.66 -11.12
CA ASN A 344 9.56 6.41 -11.84
C ASN A 344 10.28 6.67 -13.19
N ARG A 345 11.40 5.97 -13.44
CA ARG A 345 12.10 5.99 -14.73
C ARG A 345 12.54 4.58 -15.12
N GLY A 346 11.74 3.95 -15.98
CA GLY A 346 12.11 2.67 -16.61
C GLY A 346 12.17 1.50 -15.64
N GLY A 347 11.20 1.40 -14.73
CA GLY A 347 11.12 0.33 -13.72
C GLY A 347 11.96 0.60 -12.47
N VAL A 348 12.57 1.79 -12.38
CA VAL A 348 13.34 2.22 -11.20
C VAL A 348 12.63 3.41 -10.57
N ARG A 349 12.29 3.28 -9.30
CA ARG A 349 11.68 4.34 -8.49
C ARG A 349 12.78 5.08 -7.73
N TYR A 350 12.76 6.41 -7.83
CA TYR A 350 13.73 7.29 -7.17
C TYR A 350 13.06 8.13 -6.11
N VAL A 351 13.61 8.13 -4.90
CA VAL A 351 13.19 8.99 -3.79
C VAL A 351 14.39 9.71 -3.19
N THR A 352 14.18 10.94 -2.71
CA THR A 352 15.23 11.68 -1.99
C THR A 352 14.89 11.73 -0.51
N LEU A 353 15.71 11.04 0.28
CA LEU A 353 15.61 10.99 1.74
C LEU A 353 16.50 12.07 2.37
N VAL A 354 16.07 12.62 3.50
CA VAL A 354 16.85 13.59 4.28
C VAL A 354 16.73 13.31 5.77
N THR A 355 17.86 13.40 6.48
CA THR A 355 17.93 13.37 7.95
C THR A 355 18.72 14.59 8.43
N VAL A 356 18.40 15.09 9.62
CA VAL A 356 18.89 16.36 10.18
C VAL A 356 19.39 16.28 11.61
#